data_AF-A0A8D8KWZ6-F1
#
_entry.id   AF-A0A8D8KWZ6-F1
#
_cell.length_a   1.000
_cell.length_b   1.000
_cell.length_c   1.000
_cell.angle_alpha   90.00
_cell.angle_beta   90.00
_cell.angle_gamma   90.00
#
_symmetry.space_group_name_H-M   'P 1'
#
loop_
_entity.id
_entity.type
_entity.pdbx_description
1 polymer ?
#
loop_
_entity_poly.entity_id
_entity_poly.type
_entity_poly.pdbx_seq_one_letter_code
_entity_poly.pdbx_strand_id
1 'polypeptide(L)'
;LIPGMNNITRRSDESSVTIPFERSFQRKDVAFFPGTERQQFCNCGWPDHMLLPKGNAEGVPYDLFVMVSDYINDTVNQKFDEADCNDSHSYCGIRDRLYPDRRAMGFPFDRTVPKDVLHMEDFAKQFSNMKRTVVEVRFTNTVISKT
;
A
#
# COMPACT_ATOMS: atom_id res chain seq x y z
N LEU A 1 11.49 13.80 -8.36
CA LEU A 1 12.87 13.25 -8.45
C LEU A 1 13.76 14.33 -9.04
N ILE A 2 14.96 14.53 -8.50
CA ILE A 2 15.93 15.46 -9.08
C ILE A 2 16.68 14.78 -10.24
N PRO A 3 17.24 15.54 -11.20
CA PRO A 3 18.08 14.94 -12.23
C PRO A 3 19.26 14.17 -11.63
N GLY A 4 19.54 12.96 -12.16
CA GLY A 4 20.63 12.10 -11.70
C GLY A 4 20.17 10.97 -10.76
N MET A 5 21.10 10.46 -9.96
CA MET A 5 20.84 9.35 -9.04
C MET A 5 20.03 9.82 -7.82
N ASN A 6 18.92 9.13 -7.55
CA ASN A 6 18.08 9.38 -6.38
C ASN A 6 18.01 8.11 -5.53
N ASN A 7 18.27 8.23 -4.23
CA ASN A 7 18.08 7.13 -3.28
C ASN A 7 16.80 7.38 -2.50
N ILE A 8 15.85 6.44 -2.59
CA ILE A 8 14.54 6.55 -1.95
C ILE A 8 14.45 5.46 -0.88
N THR A 9 14.10 5.85 0.33
CA THR A 9 13.82 4.93 1.44
C THR A 9 12.41 5.18 1.91
N ARG A 10 11.59 4.12 1.93
CA ARG A 10 10.22 4.15 2.45
C ARG A 10 10.14 3.16 3.60
N ARG A 11 9.63 3.61 4.74
CA ARG A 11 9.44 2.74 5.90
C ARG A 11 8.12 1.98 5.76
N SER A 12 8.04 0.79 6.35
CA SER A 12 6.82 -0.04 6.27
C SER A 12 5.64 0.56 7.01
N ASP A 13 5.89 1.33 8.08
CA ASP A 13 4.89 2.05 8.88
C ASP A 13 4.33 3.29 8.16
N GLU A 14 4.87 3.63 6.99
CA GLU A 14 4.34 4.67 6.10
C GLU A 14 3.60 4.05 4.88
N SER A 15 3.13 2.81 5.00
CA SER A 15 2.34 2.17 3.94
C SER A 15 1.03 2.92 3.71
N SER A 16 0.72 3.24 2.44
CA SER A 16 -0.55 3.88 2.06
C SER A 16 -1.78 2.95 2.12
N VAL A 17 -1.56 1.71 2.56
CA VAL A 17 -2.57 0.64 2.65
C VAL A 17 -3.04 0.46 4.09
N THR A 18 -2.15 0.66 5.06
CA THR A 18 -2.38 0.26 6.45
C THR A 18 -2.72 1.41 7.38
N ILE A 19 -3.26 1.06 8.54
CA ILE A 19 -3.45 1.95 9.68
C ILE A 19 -2.73 1.40 10.92
N PRO A 20 -2.20 2.27 11.81
CA PRO A 20 -1.53 1.85 13.03
C PRO A 20 -2.39 0.96 13.94
N PHE A 21 -1.73 0.17 14.77
CA PHE A 21 -2.38 -0.77 15.70
C PHE A 21 -3.40 -0.05 16.60
N GLU A 22 -3.03 1.10 17.15
CA GLU A 22 -3.87 1.88 18.08
C GLU A 22 -5.20 2.26 17.43
N ARG A 23 -5.19 2.53 16.13
CA ARG A 23 -6.38 2.90 15.36
C ARG A 23 -7.27 1.69 15.05
N SER A 24 -6.66 0.54 14.79
CA SER A 24 -7.40 -0.71 14.55
C SER A 24 -8.20 -1.18 15.77
N PHE A 25 -7.66 -0.98 16.98
CA PHE A 25 -8.22 -1.48 18.24
C PHE A 25 -8.83 -0.39 19.13
N GLN A 26 -8.95 0.84 18.65
CA GLN A 26 -9.59 1.91 19.41
C GLN A 26 -11.05 1.54 19.71
N ARG A 27 -11.51 1.83 20.93
CA ARG A 27 -12.91 1.57 21.31
C ARG A 27 -13.84 2.33 20.37
N LYS A 28 -14.76 1.59 19.75
CA LYS A 28 -15.75 2.08 18.77
C LYS A 28 -17.09 2.43 19.42
N ASP A 29 -17.16 2.46 20.74
CA ASP A 29 -18.35 2.81 21.51
C ASP A 29 -18.90 4.20 21.16
N VAL A 30 -18.02 5.12 20.72
CA VAL A 30 -18.41 6.47 20.26
C VAL A 30 -18.62 6.56 18.73
N ALA A 31 -18.16 5.58 17.96
CA ALA A 31 -18.12 5.67 16.49
C ALA A 31 -19.46 5.41 15.78
N PHE A 32 -20.54 5.16 16.52
CA PHE A 32 -21.89 4.93 15.97
C PHE A 32 -22.86 6.10 16.20
N PHE A 33 -22.39 7.18 16.83
CA PHE A 33 -23.20 8.39 17.00
C PHE A 33 -23.15 9.27 15.75
N PRO A 34 -24.27 9.92 15.38
CA PRO A 34 -24.27 10.92 14.31
C PRO A 34 -23.27 12.05 14.62
N GLY A 35 -22.49 12.48 13.64
CA GLY A 35 -21.39 13.45 13.81
C GLY A 35 -20.00 12.83 14.04
N THR A 36 -19.87 11.50 13.94
CA THR A 36 -18.58 10.78 14.08
C THR A 36 -18.03 10.24 12.75
N GLU A 37 -18.52 10.73 11.62
CA GLU A 37 -18.16 10.25 10.28
C GLU A 37 -16.66 10.40 10.00
N ARG A 38 -16.01 11.41 10.61
CA ARG A 38 -14.55 11.56 10.55
C ARG A 38 -13.84 10.41 11.24
N GLN A 39 -14.22 10.08 12.48
CA GLN A 39 -13.60 8.97 13.21
C GLN A 39 -13.88 7.62 12.51
N GLN A 40 -15.07 7.43 11.96
CA GLN A 40 -15.40 6.26 11.16
C GLN A 40 -14.46 6.12 9.94
N PHE A 41 -14.24 7.21 9.21
CA PHE A 41 -13.32 7.23 8.08
C PHE A 41 -11.88 6.94 8.51
N CYS A 42 -11.43 7.54 9.62
CA CYS A 42 -10.11 7.25 10.17
C CYS A 42 -9.88 5.76 10.43
N ASN A 43 -10.93 5.05 10.85
CA ASN A 43 -10.87 3.61 11.11
C ASN A 43 -10.89 2.76 9.84
N CYS A 44 -11.09 3.35 8.67
CA CYS A 44 -10.93 2.66 7.40
C CYS A 44 -9.44 2.49 7.11
N GLY A 45 -9.04 1.24 6.88
CA GLY A 45 -7.71 0.90 6.42
C GLY A 45 -7.34 -0.52 6.83
N TRP A 46 -6.31 -1.06 6.18
CA TRP A 46 -5.85 -2.41 6.50
C TRP A 46 -5.07 -2.40 7.82
N PRO A 47 -5.22 -3.39 8.72
CA PRO A 47 -4.41 -3.40 9.94
C PRO A 47 -2.92 -3.55 9.62
N ASP A 48 -2.06 -2.72 10.21
CA ASP A 48 -0.61 -2.74 9.92
C ASP A 48 0.06 -4.09 10.20
N HIS A 49 -0.36 -4.78 11.26
CA HIS A 49 0.10 -6.12 11.61
C HIS A 49 -0.37 -7.22 10.64
N MET A 50 -1.12 -6.87 9.59
CA MET A 50 -1.55 -7.76 8.51
C MET A 50 -0.97 -7.33 7.15
N LEU A 51 -0.03 -6.38 7.08
CA LEU A 51 0.53 -5.88 5.81
C LEU A 51 1.12 -6.99 4.93
N LEU A 52 1.78 -7.96 5.54
CA LEU A 52 2.42 -9.07 4.85
C LEU A 52 1.62 -10.37 5.04
N PRO A 53 1.61 -11.27 4.04
CA PRO A 53 1.12 -12.62 4.23
C PRO A 53 1.87 -13.34 5.36
N LYS A 54 1.21 -14.33 5.98
CA LYS A 54 1.83 -15.08 7.10
C LYS A 54 3.12 -15.81 6.70
N GLY A 55 3.17 -16.38 5.50
CA GLY A 55 4.24 -17.30 5.08
C GLY A 55 4.23 -18.62 5.87
N ASN A 56 5.37 -19.31 5.89
CA ASN A 56 5.58 -20.56 6.63
C ASN A 56 7.00 -20.58 7.24
N ALA A 57 7.32 -21.60 8.04
CA ALA A 57 8.61 -21.67 8.73
C ALA A 57 9.80 -21.93 7.78
N GLU A 58 9.54 -22.51 6.61
CA GLU A 58 10.55 -22.80 5.58
C GLU A 58 10.91 -21.56 4.74
N GLY A 59 10.04 -20.54 4.75
CA GLY A 59 10.15 -19.39 3.87
C GLY A 59 9.30 -19.56 2.62
N VAL A 60 8.49 -18.55 2.31
CA VAL A 60 7.72 -18.50 1.06
C VAL A 60 8.33 -17.41 0.17
N PRO A 61 8.78 -17.74 -1.05
CA PRO A 61 9.29 -16.74 -1.99
C PRO A 61 8.13 -15.91 -2.57
N TYR A 62 8.33 -14.60 -2.64
CA TYR A 62 7.44 -13.64 -3.29
C TYR A 62 8.24 -12.74 -4.23
N ASP A 63 7.61 -12.30 -5.32
CA ASP A 63 8.14 -11.22 -6.15
C ASP A 63 7.75 -9.85 -5.56
N LEU A 64 8.71 -9.15 -4.97
CA LEU A 64 8.56 -7.74 -4.63
C LEU A 64 8.67 -6.91 -5.91
N PHE A 65 7.58 -6.28 -6.30
CA PHE A 65 7.51 -5.44 -7.48
C PHE A 65 7.48 -3.95 -7.13
N VAL A 66 8.25 -3.16 -7.87
CA VAL A 66 8.27 -1.70 -7.77
C VAL A 66 8.17 -1.11 -9.17
N MET A 67 7.31 -0.11 -9.31
CA MET A 67 7.12 0.69 -10.52
C MET A 67 7.16 2.17 -10.18
N VAL A 68 7.84 2.96 -11.00
CA VAL A 68 7.81 4.43 -10.92
C VAL A 68 7.02 4.97 -12.10
N SER A 69 5.80 5.42 -11.88
CA SER A 69 4.94 6.02 -12.91
C SER A 69 5.15 7.53 -13.04
N ASP A 70 4.67 8.09 -14.15
CA ASP A 70 4.75 9.53 -14.42
C ASP A 70 3.61 10.27 -13.72
N TYR A 71 3.96 11.11 -12.74
CA TYR A 71 3.04 11.93 -11.96
C TYR A 71 2.03 12.72 -12.79
N ILE A 72 2.43 13.23 -13.97
CA ILE A 72 1.53 14.02 -14.84
C ILE A 72 0.31 13.19 -15.24
N ASN A 73 0.50 11.89 -15.43
CA ASN A 73 -0.55 10.97 -15.83
C ASN A 73 -1.37 10.44 -14.64
N ASP A 74 -0.85 10.54 -13.42
CA ASP A 74 -1.43 9.91 -12.23
C ASP A 74 -2.19 10.93 -11.36
N THR A 75 -1.79 12.21 -11.37
CA THR A 75 -2.42 13.24 -10.53
C THR A 75 -3.86 13.57 -10.90
N VAL A 76 -4.68 13.81 -9.88
CA VAL A 76 -6.03 14.39 -10.00
C VAL A 76 -6.07 15.89 -9.69
N ASN A 77 -4.90 16.55 -9.65
CA ASN A 77 -4.73 17.98 -9.35
C ASN A 77 -5.26 18.40 -7.95
N GLN A 78 -5.25 17.47 -6.99
CA GLN A 78 -5.60 17.75 -5.59
C GLN A 78 -4.37 17.55 -4.71
N LYS A 79 -4.07 18.54 -3.87
CA LYS A 79 -3.02 18.41 -2.86
C LYS A 79 -3.64 17.80 -1.60
N PHE A 80 -3.01 16.76 -1.08
CA PHE A 80 -3.29 16.22 0.23
C PHE A 80 -1.96 15.90 0.92
N ASP A 81 -1.97 15.93 2.24
CA ASP A 81 -0.94 15.33 3.06
C ASP A 81 -1.46 13.99 3.59
N GLU A 82 -0.54 13.09 3.94
CA GLU A 82 -0.85 11.85 4.65
C GLU A 82 -1.22 12.10 6.13
N ALA A 83 -1.46 13.37 6.50
CA ALA A 83 -1.96 13.75 7.80
C ALA A 83 -3.49 13.56 7.87
N ASP A 84 -4.03 13.61 9.08
CA ASP A 84 -5.47 13.60 9.33
C ASP A 84 -6.24 12.42 8.68
N CYS A 85 -5.72 11.20 8.88
CA CYS A 85 -6.33 9.96 8.43
C CYS A 85 -6.37 9.73 6.91
N ASN A 86 -5.49 10.38 6.15
CA ASN A 86 -5.32 10.15 4.71
C ASN A 86 -4.20 9.13 4.39
N ASP A 87 -3.74 8.39 5.40
CA ASP A 87 -2.66 7.41 5.32
C ASP A 87 -3.10 6.06 4.75
N SER A 88 -4.38 5.72 4.73
CA SER A 88 -4.91 4.45 4.19
C SER A 88 -5.57 4.59 2.80
N HIS A 89 -5.14 5.58 2.03
CA HIS A 89 -5.83 5.99 0.80
C HIS A 89 -5.84 4.95 -0.31
N SER A 90 -4.96 3.93 -0.29
CA SER A 90 -4.97 2.87 -1.29
C SER A 90 -6.29 2.11 -1.32
N TYR A 91 -6.89 1.83 -0.17
CA TYR A 91 -8.17 1.10 -0.05
C TYR A 91 -9.35 2.01 0.32
N CYS A 92 -9.10 3.08 1.06
CA CYS A 92 -10.15 3.93 1.61
C CYS A 92 -10.34 5.24 0.84
N GLY A 93 -9.45 5.56 -0.10
CA GLY A 93 -9.43 6.87 -0.75
C GLY A 93 -9.15 7.99 0.26
N ILE A 94 -9.61 9.20 -0.06
CA ILE A 94 -9.47 10.37 0.81
C ILE A 94 -10.87 10.92 1.08
N ARG A 95 -11.17 11.23 2.34
CA ARG A 95 -12.49 11.71 2.74
C ARG A 95 -12.85 13.00 2.00
N ASP A 96 -14.06 13.05 1.45
CA ASP A 96 -14.62 14.20 0.74
C ASP A 96 -13.76 14.69 -0.44
N ARG A 97 -12.91 13.83 -1.01
CA ARG A 97 -12.01 14.15 -2.12
C ARG A 97 -12.01 13.07 -3.19
N LEU A 98 -11.35 13.35 -4.31
CA LEU A 98 -11.13 12.35 -5.35
C LEU A 98 -10.07 11.35 -4.88
N TYR A 99 -10.14 10.14 -5.41
CA TYR A 99 -9.07 9.16 -5.24
C TYR A 99 -7.76 9.76 -5.79
N PRO A 100 -6.64 9.68 -5.04
CA PRO A 100 -5.45 10.48 -5.35
C PRO A 100 -4.64 9.99 -6.57
N ASP A 101 -5.08 8.91 -7.20
CA ASP A 101 -4.50 8.37 -8.44
C ASP A 101 -5.58 8.24 -9.53
N ARG A 102 -5.33 8.79 -10.71
CA ARG A 102 -6.21 8.73 -11.88
C ARG A 102 -6.19 7.35 -12.56
N ARG A 103 -5.21 6.51 -12.27
CA ARG A 103 -5.12 5.15 -12.80
C ARG A 103 -6.24 4.26 -12.23
N ALA A 104 -6.49 3.15 -12.90
CA ALA A 104 -7.37 2.12 -12.34
C ALA A 104 -6.73 1.54 -11.07
N MET A 105 -7.53 1.33 -10.03
CA MET A 105 -7.06 0.66 -8.82
C MET A 105 -6.51 -0.73 -9.16
N GLY A 106 -5.26 -1.00 -8.77
CA GLY A 106 -4.55 -2.24 -9.13
C GLY A 106 -3.63 -2.11 -10.35
N PHE A 107 -3.56 -0.94 -11.01
CA PHE A 107 -2.57 -0.67 -12.05
C PHE A 107 -1.14 -0.96 -11.56
N PRO A 108 -0.28 -1.63 -12.36
CA PRO A 108 -0.48 -2.05 -13.76
C PRO A 108 -1.07 -3.46 -13.94
N PHE A 109 -1.56 -4.10 -12.88
CA PHE A 109 -2.06 -5.48 -12.89
C PHE A 109 -3.58 -5.60 -13.01
N ASP A 110 -4.30 -4.48 -13.16
CA ASP A 110 -5.74 -4.46 -13.38
C ASP A 110 -6.14 -5.09 -14.74
N ARG A 111 -5.19 -5.20 -15.67
CA ARG A 111 -5.40 -5.71 -17.03
C ARG A 111 -4.60 -6.98 -17.28
N THR A 112 -5.09 -7.79 -18.21
CA THR A 112 -4.41 -9.00 -18.66
C THR A 112 -3.11 -8.64 -19.39
N VAL A 113 -2.03 -9.33 -19.03
CA VAL A 113 -0.75 -9.24 -19.74
C VAL A 113 -0.81 -9.98 -21.09
N PRO A 114 0.02 -9.57 -22.08
CA PRO A 114 0.18 -10.31 -23.33
C PRO A 114 0.57 -11.78 -23.10
N LYS A 115 0.14 -12.68 -23.98
CA LYS A 115 0.30 -14.14 -23.81
C LYS A 115 1.76 -14.62 -23.83
N ASP A 116 2.65 -13.83 -24.41
CA ASP A 116 4.09 -14.07 -24.47
C ASP A 116 4.81 -13.72 -23.16
N VAL A 117 4.13 -13.06 -22.21
CA VAL A 117 4.66 -12.76 -20.88
C VAL A 117 4.31 -13.92 -19.94
N LEU A 118 5.30 -14.76 -19.64
CA LEU A 118 5.12 -15.97 -18.82
C LEU A 118 5.54 -15.76 -17.36
N HIS A 119 6.54 -14.92 -17.11
CA HIS A 119 7.07 -14.67 -15.78
C HIS A 119 7.03 -13.18 -15.42
N MET A 120 6.99 -12.91 -14.11
CA MET A 120 7.00 -11.54 -13.58
C MET A 120 8.27 -10.77 -13.97
N GLU A 121 9.39 -11.49 -14.11
CA GLU A 121 10.64 -10.92 -14.59
C GLU A 121 10.54 -10.42 -16.04
N ASP A 122 9.84 -11.15 -16.91
CA ASP A 122 9.64 -10.76 -18.31
C ASP A 122 8.78 -9.50 -18.40
N PHE A 123 7.74 -9.41 -17.58
CA PHE A 123 6.90 -8.22 -17.47
C PHE A 123 7.71 -7.00 -17.04
N ALA A 124 8.47 -7.11 -15.94
CA ALA A 124 9.24 -6.00 -15.40
C ALA A 124 10.38 -5.56 -16.34
N LYS A 125 10.98 -6.48 -17.12
CA LYS A 125 12.07 -6.15 -18.06
C LYS A 125 11.62 -5.33 -19.28
N GLN A 126 10.33 -5.35 -19.61
CA GLN A 126 9.79 -4.55 -20.72
C GLN A 126 9.89 -3.05 -20.48
N PHE A 127 9.99 -2.63 -19.21
CA PHE A 127 9.90 -1.24 -18.82
C PHE A 127 11.07 -0.85 -17.91
N SER A 128 11.83 0.18 -18.29
CA SER A 128 13.01 0.62 -17.51
C SER A 128 12.67 1.21 -16.13
N ASN A 129 11.41 1.60 -15.92
CA ASN A 129 10.88 2.13 -14.66
C ASN A 129 10.27 1.06 -13.76
N MET A 130 10.37 -0.22 -14.12
CA MET A 130 9.89 -1.35 -13.33
C MET A 130 11.05 -2.22 -12.87
N LYS A 131 10.91 -2.79 -11.67
CA LYS A 131 11.89 -3.73 -11.12
C LYS A 131 11.17 -4.73 -10.21
N ARG A 132 11.43 -6.01 -10.41
CA ARG A 132 11.15 -7.04 -9.40
C ARG A 132 12.34 -7.23 -8.46
N THR A 133 12.17 -7.96 -7.36
CA THR A 133 13.20 -8.66 -6.60
C THR A 133 12.53 -9.80 -5.83
N VAL A 134 13.14 -10.98 -5.79
CA VAL A 134 12.61 -12.09 -4.98
C VAL A 134 12.91 -11.81 -3.52
N VAL A 135 11.90 -11.90 -2.67
CA VAL A 135 11.98 -11.78 -1.21
C VAL A 135 11.38 -13.02 -0.57
N GLU A 136 11.80 -13.33 0.65
CA GLU A 136 11.33 -14.50 1.39
C GLU A 136 10.56 -14.05 2.63
N VAL A 137 9.33 -14.54 2.79
CA VAL A 137 8.52 -14.31 3.98
C VAL A 137 8.52 -15.56 4.84
N ARG A 138 9.14 -15.48 6.01
CA ARG A 138 9.28 -16.58 6.96
C ARG A 138 8.47 -16.34 8.23
N PHE A 139 7.62 -17.30 8.56
CA PHE A 139 6.84 -17.31 9.79
C PHE A 139 7.65 -17.87 10.95
N THR A 140 7.72 -17.13 12.05
CA THR A 140 8.28 -17.62 13.32
C THR A 140 7.14 -17.92 14.28
N ASN A 141 7.01 -19.17 14.71
CA ASN A 141 5.96 -19.61 15.63
C ASN A 141 6.26 -19.23 17.09
N THR A 142 6.30 -17.93 17.36
CA THR A 142 6.54 -17.36 18.69
C THR A 142 5.50 -16.29 18.99
N VAL A 143 4.98 -16.29 20.20
CA VAL A 143 4.09 -15.23 20.68
C VAL A 143 4.95 -14.16 21.32
N ILE A 144 4.88 -12.93 20.80
CA ILE A 144 5.60 -11.78 21.30
C ILE A 144 4.58 -10.82 21.91
N SER A 145 4.75 -10.49 23.19
CA SER A 145 3.92 -9.49 23.85
C SER A 145 4.25 -8.09 23.32
N LYS A 146 3.23 -7.27 23.07
CA LYS A 146 3.42 -5.86 22.75
C LYS A 146 3.89 -5.13 24.02
N THR A 147 5.12 -4.62 24.00
CA THR A 147 5.63 -3.65 24.99
C THR A 147 5.06 -2.26 24.76
#